data_AF-A0A2T1E100-F1
#
_entry.id   AF-A0A2T1E100-F1
#
_cell.length_a   1.000
_cell.length_b   1.000
_cell.length_c   1.000
_cell.angle_alpha   90.00
_cell.angle_beta   90.00
_cell.angle_gamma   90.00
#
_symmetry.space_group_name_H-M   'P 1'
#
loop_
_entity.id
_entity.type
_entity.pdbx_description
1 polymer ?
#
loop_
_entity_poly.entity_id
_entity_poly.type
_entity_poly.pdbx_seq_one_letter_code
_entity_poly.pdbx_strand_id
1 'polypeptide(L)'
;MQRLLKGMGAILLVVLLTACGLPLGGPSRHLVERAIELQLQQTQAALNQQLRLGVQPTDLTIKRVLIAEQTPITIEDLNAFRVRGTYNITTKLPTRQITEQQNPFQVYLQRQKEGKTWRLARLQVDENGEPTWVTQRLP
;
A
#
# COMPACT_ATOMS: atom_id res chain seq x y z
N MET A 1 -35.26 -33.53 -18.45
CA MET A 1 -33.80 -33.29 -18.28
C MET A 1 -33.31 -31.88 -18.68
N GLN A 2 -34.16 -30.95 -19.14
CA GLN A 2 -33.72 -29.63 -19.62
C GLN A 2 -33.65 -28.54 -18.52
N ARG A 3 -34.23 -28.78 -17.35
CA ARG A 3 -34.19 -27.87 -16.19
C ARG A 3 -32.90 -27.98 -15.38
N LEU A 4 -32.25 -29.15 -15.39
CA LEU A 4 -31.00 -29.40 -14.67
C LEU A 4 -29.77 -28.85 -15.42
N LEU A 5 -29.81 -28.84 -16.76
CA LEU A 5 -28.73 -28.30 -17.58
C LEU A 5 -28.62 -26.76 -17.51
N LYS A 6 -29.76 -26.08 -17.33
CA LYS A 6 -29.81 -24.61 -17.18
C LYS A 6 -29.34 -24.13 -15.80
N GLY A 7 -29.48 -24.95 -14.76
CA GLY A 7 -28.97 -24.64 -13.42
C GLY A 7 -27.45 -24.77 -13.33
N MET A 8 -26.85 -25.69 -14.09
CA MET A 8 -25.41 -25.97 -14.03
C MET A 8 -24.56 -24.88 -14.69
N GLY A 9 -25.08 -24.17 -15.71
CA GLY A 9 -24.40 -23.04 -16.32
C GLY A 9 -24.41 -21.77 -15.47
N ALA A 10 -25.49 -21.54 -14.70
CA ALA A 10 -25.61 -20.37 -13.83
C ALA A 10 -24.72 -20.48 -12.58
N ILE A 11 -24.54 -21.68 -12.02
CA ILE A 11 -23.68 -21.92 -10.85
C ILE A 11 -22.20 -21.74 -11.20
N LEU A 12 -21.76 -22.16 -12.39
CA LEU A 12 -20.38 -21.97 -12.84
C LEU A 12 -20.03 -20.49 -13.05
N LEU A 13 -21.00 -19.67 -13.49
CA LEU A 13 -20.78 -18.24 -13.72
C LEU A 13 -20.67 -17.46 -12.39
N VAL A 14 -21.41 -17.84 -11.36
CA VAL A 14 -21.39 -17.16 -10.04
C VAL A 14 -20.07 -17.40 -9.29
N VAL A 15 -19.42 -18.56 -9.47
CA VAL A 15 -18.11 -18.87 -8.85
C VAL A 15 -16.96 -18.07 -9.49
N LEU A 16 -17.09 -17.65 -10.75
CA LEU A 16 -16.10 -16.78 -11.42
C LEU A 16 -16.22 -15.30 -11.02
N LEU A 17 -17.34 -14.90 -10.41
CA LEU A 17 -17.62 -13.49 -10.05
C LEU A 17 -17.20 -13.11 -8.62
N THR A 18 -16.80 -14.06 -7.78
CA THR A 18 -16.45 -13.80 -6.36
C THR A 18 -14.97 -13.50 -6.10
N ALA A 19 -14.12 -13.47 -7.13
CA ALA A 19 -12.70 -13.13 -7.00
C ALA A 19 -12.39 -11.62 -7.18
N CYS A 20 -13.41 -10.77 -7.23
CA CYS A 20 -13.21 -9.32 -7.27
C CYS A 20 -12.90 -8.76 -5.88
N GLY A 21 -11.59 -8.66 -5.61
CA GLY A 21 -11.02 -7.55 -4.85
C GLY A 21 -10.78 -7.82 -3.36
N LEU A 22 -9.50 -7.97 -3.03
CA LEU A 22 -8.90 -8.09 -1.69
C LEU A 22 -8.85 -9.54 -1.15
N PRO A 23 -7.64 -10.13 -0.97
CA PRO A 23 -7.48 -11.41 -0.30
C PRO A 23 -8.03 -11.35 1.13
N LEU A 24 -8.77 -12.38 1.51
CA LEU A 24 -9.24 -12.57 2.89
C LEU A 24 -8.06 -12.48 3.86
N GLY A 25 -8.09 -11.51 4.79
CA GLY A 25 -7.01 -11.27 5.75
C GLY A 25 -5.89 -10.31 5.29
N GLY A 26 -6.06 -9.64 4.14
CA GLY A 26 -5.18 -8.57 3.67
C GLY A 26 -5.30 -7.27 4.49
N PRO A 27 -4.36 -6.33 4.29
CA PRO A 27 -4.36 -5.05 5.00
C PRO A 27 -5.54 -4.16 4.57
N SER A 28 -6.11 -3.42 5.52
CA SER A 28 -7.22 -2.51 5.25
C SER A 28 -6.75 -1.28 4.46
N ARG A 29 -7.69 -0.62 3.76
CA ARG A 29 -7.40 0.61 3.01
C ARG A 29 -6.82 1.72 3.89
N HIS A 30 -7.37 1.92 5.09
CA HIS A 30 -6.87 2.90 6.04
C HIS A 30 -5.41 2.60 6.44
N LEU A 31 -5.06 1.32 6.61
CA LEU A 31 -3.70 0.92 6.93
C LEU A 31 -2.72 1.19 5.79
N VAL A 32 -3.16 0.95 4.55
CA VAL A 32 -2.40 1.28 3.35
C VAL A 32 -2.22 2.79 3.23
N GLU A 33 -3.25 3.58 3.49
CA GLU A 33 -3.18 5.05 3.52
C GLU A 33 -2.14 5.54 4.54
N ARG A 34 -2.18 5.05 5.79
CA ARG A 34 -1.16 5.36 6.80
C ARG A 34 0.25 4.98 6.38
N ALA A 35 0.41 3.84 5.70
CA ALA A 35 1.71 3.42 5.21
C ALA A 35 2.26 4.38 4.13
N ILE A 36 1.40 4.84 3.23
CA ILE A 36 1.77 5.83 2.20
C ILE A 36 2.09 7.19 2.86
N GLU A 37 1.29 7.64 3.84
CA GLU A 37 1.56 8.87 4.62
C GLU A 37 2.94 8.83 5.27
N LEU A 38 3.24 7.73 5.97
CA LEU A 38 4.53 7.55 6.64
C LEU A 38 5.70 7.57 5.65
N GLN A 39 5.55 6.90 4.51
CA GLN A 39 6.59 6.88 3.48
C GLN A 39 6.83 8.28 2.89
N LEU A 40 5.76 9.03 2.61
CA LEU A 40 5.85 10.41 2.13
C LEU A 40 6.51 11.34 3.14
N GLN A 41 6.16 11.23 4.43
CA GLN A 41 6.79 12.03 5.50
C GLN A 41 8.30 11.78 5.56
N GLN A 42 8.72 10.52 5.44
CA GLN A 42 10.14 10.15 5.44
C GLN A 42 10.86 10.67 4.20
N THR A 43 10.25 10.55 3.03
CA THR A 43 10.80 11.09 1.78
C THR A 43 10.92 12.61 1.87
N GLN A 44 9.92 13.32 2.37
CA GLN A 44 9.96 14.77 2.53
C GLN A 44 11.05 15.20 3.52
N ALA A 45 11.20 14.50 4.64
CA ALA A 45 12.25 14.76 5.61
C ALA A 45 13.65 14.58 5.00
N ALA A 46 13.86 13.49 4.25
CA ALA A 46 15.12 13.21 3.57
C ALA A 46 15.44 14.28 2.49
N LEU A 47 14.44 14.68 1.69
CA LEU A 47 14.60 15.73 0.67
C LEU A 47 14.93 17.09 1.30
N ASN A 48 14.26 17.47 2.39
CA ASN A 48 14.54 18.72 3.09
C ASN A 48 15.98 18.76 3.63
N GLN A 49 16.46 17.63 4.16
CA GLN A 49 17.83 17.50 4.64
C GLN A 49 18.84 17.64 3.49
N GLN A 50 18.60 16.98 2.36
CA GLN A 50 19.51 17.01 1.20
C GLN A 50 19.58 18.40 0.55
N LEU A 51 18.42 19.04 0.39
CA LEU A 51 18.33 20.33 -0.30
C LEU A 51 18.67 21.52 0.63
N ARG A 52 18.94 21.25 1.93
CA ARG A 52 19.14 22.25 3.00
C ARG A 52 18.06 23.34 2.99
N LEU A 53 16.86 22.96 2.55
CA LEU A 53 15.74 23.86 2.42
C LEU A 53 15.24 24.15 3.83
N GLY A 54 15.47 25.38 4.30
CA GLY A 54 14.79 25.93 5.50
C GLY A 54 13.29 26.18 5.26
N VAL A 55 12.68 25.40 4.37
CA VAL A 55 11.31 25.57 3.91
C VAL A 55 10.39 24.84 4.89
N GLN A 56 9.33 25.52 5.32
CA GLN A 56 8.29 24.95 6.17
C GLN A 56 7.73 23.66 5.55
N PRO A 57 7.34 22.67 6.38
CA PRO A 57 6.73 21.43 5.90
C PRO A 57 5.58 21.78 4.96
N THR A 58 5.71 21.36 3.71
CA THR A 58 4.65 21.55 2.72
C THR A 58 3.49 20.66 3.14
N ASP A 59 2.28 21.23 3.26
CA ASP A 59 1.10 20.46 3.65
C ASP A 59 0.74 19.51 2.49
N LEU A 60 1.05 18.22 2.70
CA LEU A 60 0.79 17.12 1.79
C LEU A 60 -0.44 16.36 2.28
N THR A 61 -1.51 16.40 1.50
CA THR A 61 -2.73 15.65 1.80
C THR A 61 -2.91 14.52 0.79
N ILE A 62 -2.97 13.28 1.28
CA ILE A 62 -3.32 12.12 0.48
C ILE A 62 -4.84 12.01 0.36
N LYS A 63 -5.34 11.70 -0.83
CA LYS A 63 -6.76 11.49 -1.10
C LYS A 63 -6.95 10.31 -2.04
N ARG A 64 -8.12 9.68 -1.94
CA ARG A 64 -8.59 8.65 -2.89
C ARG A 64 -7.59 7.52 -3.13
N VAL A 65 -7.08 6.90 -2.07
CA VAL A 65 -6.25 5.67 -2.20
C VAL A 65 -7.10 4.57 -2.83
N LEU A 66 -6.72 4.09 -4.00
CA LEU A 66 -7.36 2.97 -4.70
C LEU A 66 -6.38 1.81 -4.74
N ILE A 67 -6.77 0.67 -4.17
CA ILE A 67 -5.96 -0.54 -4.19
C ILE A 67 -6.31 -1.32 -5.46
N ALA A 68 -5.33 -1.52 -6.32
CA ALA A 68 -5.49 -2.29 -7.56
C ALA A 68 -5.15 -3.77 -7.34
N GLU A 69 -4.12 -4.05 -6.53
CA GLU A 69 -3.63 -5.40 -6.30
C GLU A 69 -3.17 -5.58 -4.85
N GLN A 70 -3.43 -6.75 -4.28
CA GLN A 70 -2.86 -7.21 -3.01
C GLN A 70 -2.34 -8.64 -3.19
N THR A 71 -1.02 -8.79 -3.32
CA THR A 71 -0.38 -10.09 -3.44
C THR A 71 0.12 -10.55 -2.07
N PRO A 72 -0.29 -11.71 -1.53
CA PRO A 72 0.36 -12.29 -0.36
C PRO A 72 1.80 -12.67 -0.70
N ILE A 73 2.72 -12.39 0.21
CA ILE A 73 4.15 -12.71 0.14
C ILE A 73 4.64 -13.11 1.54
N THR A 74 5.88 -13.59 1.63
CA THR A 74 6.53 -13.90 2.91
C THR A 74 7.76 -13.04 3.07
N ILE A 75 7.90 -12.41 4.24
CA ILE A 75 9.09 -11.65 4.65
C ILE A 75 9.53 -12.23 5.99
N GLU A 76 10.73 -12.81 6.04
CA GLU A 76 11.31 -13.41 7.27
C GLU A 76 10.35 -14.41 7.96
N ASP A 77 9.79 -15.35 7.19
CA ASP A 77 8.81 -16.36 7.64
C ASP A 77 7.48 -15.78 8.19
N LEU A 78 7.23 -14.49 7.96
CA LEU A 78 5.99 -13.82 8.36
C LEU A 78 5.13 -13.48 7.15
N ASN A 79 3.81 -13.65 7.33
CA ASN A 79 2.82 -13.28 6.33
C ASN A 79 2.89 -11.78 6.05
N ALA A 80 3.07 -11.43 4.78
CA ALA A 80 3.10 -10.06 4.32
C ALA A 80 2.27 -9.90 3.04
N PHE A 81 1.97 -8.66 2.70
CA PHE A 81 1.23 -8.32 1.49
C PHE A 81 1.98 -7.23 0.75
N ARG A 82 2.22 -7.47 -0.54
CA ARG A 82 2.59 -6.42 -1.49
C ARG A 82 1.30 -5.79 -2.01
N VAL A 83 1.10 -4.52 -1.68
CA VAL A 83 -0.09 -3.76 -2.09
C VAL A 83 0.31 -2.74 -3.13
N ARG A 84 -0.42 -2.72 -4.24
CA ARG A 84 -0.24 -1.78 -5.34
C ARG A 84 -1.53 -1.06 -5.65
N GLY A 85 -1.41 0.15 -6.15
CA GLY A 85 -2.56 0.93 -6.54
C GLY A 85 -2.18 2.35 -6.89
N THR A 86 -3.15 3.25 -6.75
CA THR A 86 -2.97 4.68 -7.04
C THR A 86 -3.54 5.55 -5.94
N TYR A 87 -3.00 6.75 -5.77
CA TYR A 87 -3.55 7.78 -4.88
C TYR A 87 -3.48 9.16 -5.53
N ASN A 88 -4.28 10.09 -5.02
CA ASN A 88 -4.17 11.50 -5.37
C ASN A 88 -3.43 12.22 -4.24
N ILE A 89 -2.58 13.17 -4.58
CA ILE A 89 -1.89 14.01 -3.60
C ILE A 89 -2.17 15.46 -3.90
N THR A 90 -2.44 16.22 -2.84
CA THR A 90 -2.56 17.66 -2.90
C THR A 90 -1.43 18.26 -2.08
N THR A 91 -0.64 19.09 -2.75
CA THR A 91 0.53 19.78 -2.19
C THR A 91 0.21 21.27 -2.12
N LYS A 92 0.19 21.83 -0.91
CA LYS A 92 0.00 23.29 -0.73
C LYS A 92 1.35 23.99 -0.62
N LEU A 93 1.75 24.66 -1.68
CA LEU A 93 2.93 25.53 -1.68
C LEU A 93 2.51 26.97 -1.30
N PRO A 94 3.45 27.82 -0.84
CA PRO A 94 3.14 29.19 -0.43
C PRO A 94 2.41 30.01 -1.50
N THR A 95 2.69 29.76 -2.78
CA THR A 95 2.14 30.52 -3.91
C THR A 95 1.06 29.79 -4.69
N ARG A 96 0.91 28.48 -4.51
CA ARG A 96 -0.03 27.66 -5.30
C ARG A 96 -0.36 26.34 -4.65
N GLN A 97 -1.52 25.79 -5.00
CA GLN A 97 -1.88 24.42 -4.69
C GLN A 97 -1.73 23.55 -5.94
N ILE A 98 -0.99 22.45 -5.81
CA ILE A 98 -0.83 21.46 -6.87
C ILE A 98 -1.60 20.22 -6.46
N THR A 99 -2.38 19.64 -7.37
CA THR A 99 -3.03 18.34 -7.15
C THR A 99 -2.61 17.39 -8.26
N GLU A 100 -1.95 16.31 -7.88
CA GLU A 100 -1.55 15.23 -8.77
C GLU A 100 -2.50 14.06 -8.55
N GLN A 101 -2.94 13.44 -9.65
CA GLN A 101 -3.91 12.37 -9.64
C GLN A 101 -3.27 11.07 -10.12
N GLN A 102 -3.80 9.95 -9.62
CA GLN A 102 -3.41 8.60 -10.06
C GLN A 102 -1.91 8.27 -9.85
N ASN A 103 -1.29 8.84 -8.81
CA ASN A 103 0.09 8.54 -8.46
C ASN A 103 0.20 7.07 -8.06
N PRO A 104 1.06 6.27 -8.73
CA PRO A 104 1.20 4.86 -8.39
C PRO A 104 1.87 4.72 -7.03
N PHE A 105 1.45 3.71 -6.28
CA PHE A 105 2.15 3.31 -5.05
C PHE A 105 2.39 1.81 -5.01
N GLN A 106 3.43 1.43 -4.29
CA GLN A 106 3.70 0.07 -3.88
C GLN A 106 4.19 0.08 -2.43
N VAL A 107 3.47 -0.63 -1.56
CA VAL A 107 3.86 -0.78 -0.15
C VAL A 107 3.90 -2.26 0.23
N TYR A 108 4.79 -2.61 1.15
CA TYR A 108 4.90 -3.95 1.70
C TYR A 108 4.46 -3.92 3.16
N LEU A 109 3.45 -4.72 3.48
CA LEU A 109 2.81 -4.72 4.78
C LEU A 109 2.93 -6.10 5.42
N GLN A 110 3.74 -6.20 6.45
CA GLN A 110 4.02 -7.44 7.16
C GLN A 110 3.17 -7.55 8.41
N ARG A 111 2.46 -8.67 8.55
CA ARG A 111 1.65 -9.00 9.71
C ARG A 111 2.53 -9.68 10.77
N GLN A 112 2.45 -9.24 12.01
CA GLN A 112 3.20 -9.85 13.11
C GLN A 112 2.59 -11.19 13.54
N LYS A 113 3.36 -12.03 14.25
CA LYS A 113 2.95 -13.38 14.72
C LYS A 113 1.63 -13.36 15.50
N GLU A 114 1.40 -12.33 16.30
CA GLU A 114 0.17 -12.13 17.09
C GLU A 114 -1.06 -11.77 16.22
N GLY A 115 -0.86 -11.46 14.94
CA GLY A 115 -1.91 -11.19 13.96
C GLY A 115 -2.61 -9.84 14.08
N LYS A 116 -2.28 -9.04 15.11
CA LYS A 116 -2.97 -7.78 15.47
C LYS A 116 -2.29 -6.52 14.94
N THR A 117 -0.98 -6.60 14.66
CA THR A 117 -0.18 -5.44 14.28
C THR A 117 0.45 -5.63 12.91
N TRP A 118 0.61 -4.51 12.22
CA TRP A 118 1.20 -4.44 10.90
C TRP A 118 2.45 -3.58 10.94
N ARG A 119 3.44 -3.95 10.13
CA ARG A 119 4.67 -3.20 9.93
C ARG A 119 4.82 -2.88 8.45
N LEU A 120 5.25 -1.66 8.17
CA LEU A 120 5.73 -1.27 6.85
C LEU A 120 7.12 -1.90 6.66
N ALA A 121 7.23 -2.79 5.68
CA ALA A 121 8.50 -3.37 5.27
C ALA A 121 9.08 -2.57 4.10
N ARG A 122 10.40 -2.37 4.10
CA ARG A 122 11.12 -1.72 3.01
C ARG A 122 12.38 -2.51 2.72
N LEU A 123 12.69 -2.65 1.43
CA LEU A 123 13.96 -3.21 1.00
C LEU A 123 15.04 -2.13 1.15
N GLN A 124 16.11 -2.44 1.86
CA GLN A 124 17.30 -1.61 2.00
C GLN A 124 18.53 -2.43 1.64
N VAL A 125 19.63 -1.75 1.36
CA VAL A 125 20.92 -2.39 1.14
C VAL A 125 21.69 -2.33 2.46
N ASP A 126 22.18 -3.47 2.92
CA ASP A 126 22.98 -3.55 4.14
C ASP A 126 24.42 -3.05 3.90
N GLU A 127 25.26 -3.12 4.94
CA GLU A 127 26.68 -2.71 4.86
C GLU A 127 27.49 -3.55 3.86
N ASN A 128 27.05 -4.76 3.55
CA ASN A 128 27.70 -5.70 2.63
C ASN A 128 27.21 -5.56 1.18
N GLY A 129 26.23 -4.70 0.91
CA GLY A 129 25.63 -4.56 -0.40
C GLY A 129 24.47 -5.53 -0.66
N GLU A 130 24.02 -6.29 0.34
CA GLU A 130 22.95 -7.28 0.21
C GLU A 130 21.57 -6.66 0.50
N PRO A 131 20.53 -7.03 -0.25
CA PRO A 131 19.18 -6.52 -0.04
C PRO A 131 18.57 -7.15 1.23
N THR A 132 18.30 -6.33 2.24
CA THR A 132 17.67 -6.73 3.51
C THR A 132 16.34 -6.03 3.73
N TRP A 133 15.42 -6.70 4.45
CA TRP A 133 14.12 -6.13 4.79
C TRP A 133 14.20 -5.38 6.12
N VAL A 134 13.85 -4.10 6.11
CA VAL A 134 13.73 -3.29 7.32
C VAL A 134 12.26 -3.01 7.58
N THR A 135 11.80 -3.32 8.79
CA THR A 135 10.38 -3.20 9.17
C THR A 135 10.15 -2.15 10.23
N GLN A 136 9.18 -1.27 9.98
CA GLN A 136 8.78 -0.22 10.91
C GLN A 136 7.31 -0.40 11.30
N ARG A 137 7.00 -0.26 12.59
CA ARG A 137 5.61 -0.32 13.08
C ARG A 137 4.78 0.82 12.49
N LEU A 138 3.59 0.49 11.98
CA LEU A 138 2.60 1.50 11.63
C LEU A 138 1.90 2.01 12.90
N PRO A 139 1.69 3.33 13.03
CA PRO A 139 1.00 3.93 14.17
C PRO A 139 -0.49 3.55 14.23
#